data_AF-A0A401ZPV4-F1
#
_entry.id   AF-A0A401ZPV4-F1
#
_cell.length_a   1.000
_cell.length_b   1.000
_cell.length_c   1.000
_cell.angle_alpha   90.00
_cell.angle_beta   90.00
_cell.angle_gamma   90.00
#
_symmetry.space_group_name_H-M   'P 1'
#
loop_
_entity.id
_entity.type
_entity.pdbx_description
1 polymer ?
#
loop_
_entity_poly.entity_id
_entity_poly.type
_entity_poly.pdbx_seq_one_letter_code
_entity_poly.pdbx_strand_id
1 'polypeptide(L)'
;MPDQSAPLPEGWSAWAHKLADATDPTGAPIDPGIMETVIALNVLGVETNASCEGHLNHGYAGPWVDFHAVGTEAIRRQAREATRRLQEAEEQQATPEVLSKLNEEMFRLARDENIAYYRGSRLVHQALIAFYEVHHAPYDQQLYLHNDSFGYSRLQSHGLDYQTQYTQEIQSHNLKSYQEEMLTFTNFLKHHYLLKEEQGHHG
;
A
#
# COMPACT_ATOMS: atom_id res chain seq x y z
N MET A 1 24.24 -24.86 17.35
CA MET A 1 22.81 -25.20 17.19
C MET A 1 22.43 -24.73 15.80
N PRO A 2 21.95 -25.60 14.89
CA PRO A 2 21.50 -25.13 13.60
C PRO A 2 20.25 -24.27 13.83
N ASP A 3 20.34 -23.03 13.37
CA ASP A 3 19.28 -22.04 13.27
C ASP A 3 18.11 -22.67 12.49
N GLN A 4 17.06 -23.09 13.21
CA GLN A 4 15.82 -23.49 12.57
C GLN A 4 15.15 -22.19 12.13
N SER A 5 15.41 -21.79 10.88
CA SER A 5 14.74 -20.67 10.24
C SER A 5 13.24 -20.82 10.46
N ALA A 6 12.64 -19.88 11.19
CA ALA A 6 11.19 -19.86 11.42
C ALA A 6 10.45 -20.01 10.08
N PRO A 7 9.32 -20.71 10.04
CA PRO A 7 8.55 -20.87 8.81
C PRO A 7 8.16 -19.48 8.26
N LEU A 8 8.27 -19.32 6.94
CA LEU A 8 7.81 -18.12 6.24
C LEU A 8 6.36 -18.32 5.78
N PRO A 9 5.56 -17.25 5.69
CA PRO A 9 4.21 -17.32 5.15
C PRO A 9 4.16 -17.89 3.73
N GLU A 10 3.05 -18.54 3.37
CA GLU A 10 2.79 -18.97 2.02
C GLU A 10 2.91 -17.79 1.03
N GLY A 11 3.54 -18.04 -0.13
CA GLY A 11 3.75 -17.01 -1.16
C GLY A 11 4.89 -16.03 -0.87
N TRP A 12 5.51 -16.04 0.32
CA TRP A 12 6.63 -15.14 0.65
C TRP A 12 7.78 -15.24 -0.36
N SER A 13 8.30 -16.45 -0.61
CA SER A 13 9.40 -16.66 -1.55
C SER A 13 9.03 -16.28 -2.99
N ALA A 14 7.77 -16.46 -3.39
CA ALA A 14 7.30 -16.10 -4.72
C ALA A 14 7.30 -14.57 -4.91
N TRP A 15 6.80 -13.83 -3.92
CA TRP A 15 6.84 -12.36 -3.94
C TRP A 15 8.25 -11.80 -3.80
N ALA A 16 9.08 -12.38 -2.94
CA ALA A 16 10.49 -12.01 -2.83
C ALA A 16 11.21 -12.16 -4.18
N HIS A 17 10.99 -13.28 -4.88
CA HIS A 17 11.57 -13.48 -6.20
C HIS A 17 11.04 -12.49 -7.24
N LYS A 18 9.71 -12.23 -7.24
CA LYS A 18 9.08 -11.29 -8.16
C LYS A 18 9.57 -9.84 -7.97
N LEU A 19 9.86 -9.45 -6.73
CA LEU A 19 10.27 -8.09 -6.38
C LEU A 19 11.79 -7.87 -6.40
N ALA A 20 12.59 -8.94 -6.47
CA ALA A 20 14.06 -8.85 -6.48
C ALA A 20 14.61 -7.98 -7.63
N ASP A 21 13.95 -8.03 -8.79
CA ASP A 21 14.33 -7.27 -9.98
C ASP A 21 13.38 -6.08 -10.25
N ALA A 22 12.49 -5.75 -9.30
CA ALA A 22 11.57 -4.63 -9.46
C ALA A 22 12.31 -3.30 -9.33
N THR A 23 12.10 -2.41 -10.29
CA THR A 23 12.68 -1.07 -10.29
C THR A 23 11.62 0.00 -10.52
N ASP A 24 11.90 1.22 -10.06
CA ASP A 24 11.12 2.40 -10.39
C ASP A 24 11.33 2.83 -11.87
N PRO A 25 10.65 3.89 -12.36
CA PRO A 25 10.84 4.39 -13.72
C PRO A 25 12.25 4.90 -14.05
N THR A 26 13.10 5.13 -13.04
CA THR A 26 14.50 5.55 -13.21
C THR A 26 15.48 4.37 -13.18
N GLY A 27 14.99 3.15 -12.92
CA GLY A 27 15.79 1.94 -12.78
C GLY A 27 16.34 1.72 -11.36
N ALA A 28 15.91 2.51 -10.37
CA ALA A 28 16.31 2.31 -8.99
C ALA A 28 15.54 1.14 -8.36
N PRO A 29 16.22 0.23 -7.63
CA PRO A 29 15.56 -0.88 -6.95
C PRO A 29 14.77 -0.39 -5.73
N ILE A 30 13.93 -1.27 -5.17
CA ILE A 30 13.29 -1.03 -3.88
C ILE A 30 14.35 -0.91 -2.76
N ASP A 31 14.18 0.08 -1.89
CA ASP A 31 15.06 0.30 -0.74
C ASP A 31 15.15 -0.96 0.16
N PRO A 32 16.36 -1.45 0.50
CA PRO A 32 16.51 -2.68 1.28
C PRO A 32 15.81 -2.66 2.64
N GLY A 33 15.72 -1.50 3.30
CA GLY A 33 15.10 -1.36 4.62
C GLY A 33 13.58 -1.49 4.60
N ILE A 34 12.92 -1.37 3.44
CA ILE A 34 11.47 -1.49 3.31
C ILE A 34 11.02 -2.70 2.48
N MET A 35 11.93 -3.38 1.78
CA MET A 35 11.63 -4.52 0.90
C MET A 35 10.75 -5.59 1.56
N GLU A 36 11.06 -6.01 2.80
CA GLU A 36 10.24 -7.03 3.47
C GLU A 36 8.82 -6.54 3.80
N THR A 37 8.64 -5.24 4.05
CA THR A 37 7.32 -4.63 4.22
C THR A 37 6.52 -4.77 2.93
N VAL A 38 7.15 -4.46 1.79
CA VAL A 38 6.54 -4.58 0.46
C VAL A 38 6.13 -6.03 0.18
N ILE A 39 7.01 -7.00 0.47
CA ILE A 39 6.69 -8.43 0.34
C ILE A 39 5.51 -8.81 1.25
N ALA A 40 5.55 -8.44 2.53
CA ALA A 40 4.52 -8.79 3.50
C ALA A 40 3.14 -8.25 3.10
N LEU A 41 3.06 -7.02 2.59
CA LEU A 41 1.82 -6.44 2.09
C LEU A 41 1.30 -7.17 0.84
N ASN A 42 2.18 -7.58 -0.08
CA ASN A 42 1.75 -8.37 -1.23
C ASN A 42 1.27 -9.78 -0.86
N VAL A 43 1.89 -10.41 0.15
CA VAL A 43 1.41 -11.68 0.72
C VAL A 43 0.05 -11.49 1.42
N LEU A 44 -0.16 -10.36 2.09
CA LEU A 44 -1.44 -10.00 2.73
C LEU A 44 -2.59 -9.82 1.71
N GLY A 45 -2.31 -9.71 0.41
CA GLY A 45 -3.33 -9.66 -0.64
C GLY A 45 -3.64 -8.25 -1.16
N VAL A 46 -2.72 -7.30 -0.99
CA VAL A 46 -2.75 -6.01 -1.69
C VAL A 46 -1.64 -5.92 -2.75
N GLU A 47 -1.77 -5.05 -3.73
CA GLU A 47 -0.72 -4.78 -4.72
C GLU A 47 -0.01 -3.47 -4.34
N THR A 48 1.31 -3.53 -4.15
CA THR A 48 2.12 -2.33 -3.88
C THR A 48 2.56 -1.68 -5.18
N ASN A 49 2.48 -0.35 -5.27
CA ASN A 49 2.86 0.40 -6.48
C ASN A 49 4.11 1.25 -6.31
N ALA A 50 4.39 1.74 -5.10
CA ALA A 50 5.57 2.54 -4.79
C ALA A 50 5.92 2.45 -3.31
N SER A 51 7.18 2.66 -2.97
CA SER A 51 7.65 2.65 -1.58
C SER A 51 8.93 3.46 -1.42
N CYS A 52 9.22 3.86 -0.20
CA CYS A 52 10.49 4.51 0.17
C CYS A 52 10.76 4.20 1.65
N GLU A 53 12.02 3.90 2.01
CA GLU A 53 12.38 3.68 3.42
C GLU A 53 12.50 4.98 4.23
N GLY A 54 12.45 6.13 3.55
CA GLY A 54 12.56 7.46 4.12
C GLY A 54 13.99 7.97 4.14
N HIS A 55 14.19 9.21 3.67
CA HIS A 55 15.51 9.83 3.57
C HIS A 55 15.45 11.30 3.98
N LEU A 56 16.53 11.82 4.57
CA LEU A 56 16.59 13.24 5.01
C LEU A 56 16.95 14.21 3.88
N ASN A 57 17.53 13.70 2.79
CA ASN A 57 18.07 14.48 1.68
C ASN A 57 17.21 14.41 0.41
N HIS A 58 16.22 13.52 0.35
CA HIS A 58 15.26 13.41 -0.74
C HIS A 58 13.98 12.71 -0.26
N GLY A 59 12.87 12.94 -0.96
CA GLY A 59 11.58 12.31 -0.61
C GLY A 59 11.05 12.74 0.75
N TYR A 60 10.42 11.81 1.48
CA TYR A 60 9.86 12.02 2.80
C TYR A 60 10.83 11.52 3.88
N ALA A 61 10.91 12.22 5.01
CA ALA A 61 11.72 11.81 6.17
C ALA A 61 11.04 10.72 7.02
N GLY A 62 10.57 9.66 6.36
CA GLY A 62 9.98 8.47 6.99
C GLY A 62 9.54 7.43 5.97
N PRO A 63 9.40 6.16 6.38
CA PRO A 63 9.04 5.08 5.49
C PRO A 63 7.57 5.17 5.09
N TRP A 64 7.28 4.80 3.84
CA TRP A 64 5.92 4.66 3.35
C TRP A 64 5.81 3.61 2.24
N VAL A 65 4.62 3.02 2.12
CA VAL A 65 4.26 2.12 1.02
C VAL A 65 2.90 2.51 0.47
N ASP A 66 2.85 2.81 -0.83
CA ASP A 66 1.61 2.97 -1.57
C ASP A 66 1.14 1.61 -2.07
N PHE A 67 -0.16 1.36 -1.92
CA PHE A 67 -0.79 0.14 -2.36
C PHE A 67 -2.24 0.37 -2.80
N HIS A 68 -2.78 -0.63 -3.49
CA HIS A 68 -4.18 -0.75 -3.82
C HIS A 68 -4.62 -2.21 -3.74
N ALA A 69 -5.93 -2.47 -3.75
CA ALA A 69 -6.41 -3.84 -3.85
C ALA A 69 -6.03 -4.49 -5.19
N VAL A 70 -5.92 -5.82 -5.18
CA VAL A 70 -5.72 -6.62 -6.39
C VAL A 70 -6.85 -6.33 -7.39
N GLY A 71 -6.47 -6.02 -8.63
CA GLY A 71 -7.41 -5.78 -9.73
C GLY A 71 -7.94 -4.35 -9.83
N THR A 72 -7.62 -3.46 -8.88
CA THR A 72 -7.97 -2.03 -8.96
C THR A 72 -7.40 -1.38 -10.23
N GLU A 73 -6.19 -1.73 -10.65
CA GLU A 73 -5.57 -1.12 -11.84
C GLU A 73 -6.29 -1.53 -13.15
N ALA A 74 -6.86 -2.73 -13.21
CA ALA A 74 -7.69 -3.13 -14.34
C ALA A 74 -8.97 -2.29 -14.43
N ILE A 75 -9.60 -2.01 -13.29
CA ILE A 75 -10.79 -1.15 -13.21
C ILE A 75 -10.43 0.28 -13.60
N ARG A 76 -9.30 0.82 -13.10
CA ARG A 76 -8.81 2.15 -13.48
C ARG A 76 -8.54 2.29 -14.96
N ARG A 77 -7.94 1.26 -15.58
CA ARG A 77 -7.73 1.26 -17.03
C ARG A 77 -9.06 1.33 -17.78
N GLN A 78 -10.07 0.58 -17.34
CA GLN A 78 -11.42 0.65 -17.90
C GLN A 78 -12.06 2.03 -17.70
N ALA A 79 -11.91 2.62 -16.51
CA ALA A 79 -12.42 3.95 -16.19
C ALA A 79 -11.78 5.02 -17.07
N ARG A 80 -10.44 5.02 -17.22
CA ARG A 80 -9.73 5.96 -18.11
C ARG A 80 -10.20 5.85 -19.55
N GLU A 81 -10.42 4.63 -20.02
CA GLU A 81 -10.92 4.37 -21.37
C GLU A 81 -12.38 4.81 -21.55
N ALA A 82 -13.23 4.63 -20.54
CA ALA A 82 -14.60 5.14 -20.55
C ALA A 82 -14.64 6.68 -20.53
N THR A 83 -13.78 7.34 -19.75
CA THR A 83 -13.62 8.80 -19.76
C THR A 83 -13.22 9.31 -21.13
N ARG A 84 -12.23 8.66 -21.77
CA ARG A 84 -11.80 9.00 -23.13
C ARG A 84 -12.95 8.91 -24.13
N ARG A 85 -13.71 7.81 -24.09
CA ARG A 85 -14.88 7.62 -24.96
C ARG A 85 -15.97 8.66 -24.72
N LEU A 86 -16.22 9.04 -23.47
CA LEU A 86 -17.18 10.09 -23.14
C LEU A 86 -16.73 11.44 -23.71
N GLN A 87 -15.47 11.82 -23.50
CA GLN A 87 -14.93 13.07 -24.03
C GLN A 87 -15.00 13.11 -25.57
N GLU A 88 -14.61 12.03 -26.25
CA GLU A 88 -14.71 11.94 -27.72
C GLU A 88 -16.16 12.04 -28.21
N ALA A 89 -17.11 11.44 -27.49
CA ALA A 89 -18.53 11.53 -27.83
C ALA A 89 -19.08 12.95 -27.63
N GLU A 90 -18.64 13.67 -26.58
CA GLU A 90 -19.01 15.07 -26.34
C GLU A 90 -18.46 15.99 -27.44
N GLU A 91 -17.18 15.81 -27.81
CA GLU A 91 -16.53 16.57 -28.89
C GLU A 91 -17.21 16.34 -30.25
N GLN A 92 -17.69 15.11 -30.49
CA GLN A 92 -18.45 14.75 -31.69
C GLN A 92 -19.94 15.12 -31.62
N GLN A 93 -20.38 15.77 -30.54
CA GLN A 93 -21.79 16.13 -30.31
C GLN A 93 -22.73 14.92 -30.45
N ALA A 94 -22.32 13.79 -29.88
CA ALA A 94 -23.10 12.57 -29.88
C ALA A 94 -24.49 12.79 -29.28
N THR A 95 -25.43 11.93 -29.66
CA THR A 95 -26.81 12.03 -29.16
C THR A 95 -26.88 11.89 -27.63
N PRO A 96 -27.87 12.49 -26.96
CA PRO A 96 -28.05 12.37 -25.52
C PRO A 96 -28.13 10.91 -25.03
N GLU A 97 -28.67 9.99 -25.84
CA GLU A 97 -28.73 8.56 -25.49
C GLU A 97 -27.34 7.92 -25.40
N VAL A 98 -26.43 8.27 -26.32
CA VAL A 98 -25.04 7.79 -26.29
C VAL A 98 -24.32 8.34 -25.07
N LEU A 99 -24.46 9.64 -24.79
CA LEU A 99 -23.86 10.28 -23.62
C LEU A 99 -24.41 9.68 -22.31
N SER A 100 -25.71 9.38 -22.23
CA SER A 100 -26.32 8.72 -21.07
C SER A 100 -25.70 7.36 -20.78
N LYS A 101 -25.55 6.51 -21.81
CA LYS A 101 -24.95 5.17 -21.67
C LYS A 101 -23.49 5.23 -21.21
N LEU A 102 -22.71 6.16 -21.76
CA LEU A 102 -21.30 6.35 -21.36
C LEU A 102 -21.19 6.88 -19.92
N ASN A 103 -22.08 7.79 -19.51
CA ASN A 103 -22.15 8.25 -18.13
C ASN A 103 -22.53 7.13 -17.15
N GLU A 104 -23.52 6.28 -17.49
CA GLU A 104 -23.87 5.12 -16.68
C GLU A 104 -22.70 4.14 -16.51
N GLU A 105 -21.96 3.89 -17.60
CA GLU A 105 -20.75 3.07 -17.56
C GLU A 105 -19.68 3.68 -16.64
N MET A 106 -19.46 4.99 -16.74
CA MET A 106 -18.54 5.74 -15.88
C MET A 106 -18.92 5.65 -14.39
N PHE A 107 -20.19 5.85 -14.05
CA PHE A 107 -20.65 5.73 -12.66
C PHE A 107 -20.51 4.31 -12.13
N ARG A 108 -20.77 3.29 -12.96
CA ARG A 108 -20.56 1.89 -12.59
C ARG A 108 -19.08 1.62 -12.28
N LEU A 109 -18.18 2.04 -13.17
CA LEU A 109 -16.73 1.84 -13.00
C LEU A 109 -16.19 2.57 -11.76
N ALA A 110 -16.64 3.81 -11.50
CA ALA A 110 -16.26 4.55 -10.30
C ALA A 110 -16.73 3.87 -9.01
N ARG A 111 -17.91 3.24 -9.04
CA ARG A 111 -18.41 2.44 -7.91
C ARG A 111 -17.58 1.17 -7.72
N ASP A 112 -17.29 0.46 -8.79
CA ASP A 112 -16.49 -0.77 -8.75
C ASP A 112 -15.07 -0.48 -8.23
N GLU A 113 -14.47 0.64 -8.65
CA GLU A 113 -13.18 1.11 -8.15
C GLU A 113 -13.22 1.39 -6.65
N ASN A 114 -14.24 2.13 -6.18
CA ASN A 114 -14.40 2.40 -4.74
C ASN A 114 -14.52 1.12 -3.92
N ILE A 115 -15.28 0.13 -4.40
CA ILE A 115 -15.43 -1.16 -3.71
C ILE A 115 -14.10 -1.91 -3.66
N ALA A 116 -13.37 -1.96 -4.78
CA ALA A 116 -12.06 -2.60 -4.84
C ALA A 116 -11.09 -1.91 -3.89
N TYR A 117 -11.01 -0.58 -3.94
CA TYR A 117 -10.18 0.25 -3.08
C TYR A 117 -10.34 -0.12 -1.59
N TYR A 118 -11.58 -0.03 -1.06
CA TYR A 118 -11.82 -0.30 0.35
C TYR A 118 -11.57 -1.75 0.76
N ARG A 119 -11.62 -2.71 -0.18
CA ARG A 119 -11.27 -4.10 0.12
C ARG A 119 -9.79 -4.23 0.50
N GLY A 120 -8.90 -3.60 -0.25
CA GLY A 120 -7.46 -3.63 0.01
C GLY A 120 -7.10 -2.90 1.29
N SER A 121 -7.60 -1.67 1.45
CA SER A 121 -7.35 -0.86 2.66
C SER A 121 -7.88 -1.57 3.92
N ARG A 122 -8.98 -2.31 3.82
CA ARG A 122 -9.52 -3.08 4.95
C ARG A 122 -8.57 -4.18 5.42
N LEU A 123 -7.90 -4.90 4.52
CA LEU A 123 -6.95 -5.96 4.91
C LEU A 123 -5.80 -5.39 5.74
N VAL A 124 -5.18 -4.32 5.24
CA VAL A 124 -4.07 -3.66 5.96
C VAL A 124 -4.57 -3.04 7.27
N HIS A 125 -5.76 -2.46 7.28
CA HIS A 125 -6.37 -1.91 8.50
C HIS A 125 -6.62 -2.98 9.57
N GLN A 126 -7.09 -4.18 9.19
CA GLN A 126 -7.28 -5.29 10.11
C GLN A 126 -5.95 -5.77 10.70
N ALA A 127 -4.90 -5.81 9.90
CA ALA A 127 -3.57 -6.14 10.39
C ALA A 127 -3.02 -5.08 11.36
N LEU A 128 -3.25 -3.79 11.08
CA LEU A 128 -2.88 -2.69 12.00
C LEU A 128 -3.63 -2.76 13.32
N ILE A 129 -4.94 -3.06 13.31
CA ILE A 129 -5.72 -3.28 14.54
C ILE A 129 -5.08 -4.40 15.37
N ALA A 130 -4.86 -5.58 14.77
CA ALA A 130 -4.28 -6.72 15.46
C ALA A 130 -2.85 -6.44 15.97
N PHE A 131 -2.08 -5.63 15.25
CA PHE A 131 -0.75 -5.21 15.67
C PHE A 131 -0.81 -4.32 16.91
N TYR A 132 -1.62 -3.26 16.88
CA TYR A 132 -1.72 -2.29 17.97
C TYR A 132 -2.53 -2.79 19.18
N GLU A 133 -3.22 -3.92 19.07
CA GLU A 133 -3.78 -4.62 20.24
C GLU A 133 -2.71 -5.15 21.20
N VAL A 134 -1.50 -5.46 20.68
CA VAL A 134 -0.40 -6.05 21.47
C VAL A 134 0.85 -5.17 21.49
N HIS A 135 1.04 -4.30 20.50
CA HIS A 135 2.16 -3.38 20.40
C HIS A 135 1.75 -1.97 20.79
N HIS A 136 2.56 -1.30 21.60
CA HIS A 136 2.30 0.07 22.05
C HIS A 136 3.39 0.99 21.50
N ALA A 137 2.99 1.98 20.72
CA ALA A 137 3.86 3.03 20.21
C ALA A 137 3.26 4.43 20.49
N PRO A 138 4.09 5.48 20.66
CA PRO A 138 3.63 6.86 20.66
C PRO A 138 2.79 7.15 19.41
N TYR A 139 1.74 7.97 19.55
CA TYR A 139 0.80 8.28 18.46
C TYR A 139 1.51 8.73 17.18
N ASP A 140 2.54 9.58 17.31
CA ASP A 140 3.33 10.10 16.19
C ASP A 140 4.06 9.01 15.39
N GLN A 141 4.41 7.90 16.04
CA GLN A 141 5.10 6.77 15.41
C GLN A 141 4.12 5.77 14.80
N GLN A 142 2.90 5.67 15.34
CA GLN A 142 1.89 4.71 14.90
C GLN A 142 1.63 4.82 13.40
N LEU A 143 1.59 3.66 12.76
CA LEU A 143 1.28 3.50 11.35
C LEU A 143 -0.22 3.65 11.12
N TYR A 144 -0.58 4.36 10.07
CA TYR A 144 -1.95 4.54 9.64
C TYR A 144 -2.06 4.49 8.13
N LEU A 145 -3.30 4.39 7.65
CA LEU A 145 -3.62 4.49 6.23
C LEU A 145 -3.97 5.92 5.89
N HIS A 146 -3.08 6.59 5.17
CA HIS A 146 -3.37 7.85 4.53
C HIS A 146 -4.02 7.56 3.17
N ASN A 147 -5.17 8.18 2.90
CA ASN A 147 -5.85 8.03 1.62
C ASN A 147 -5.49 9.23 0.76
N ASP A 148 -4.79 9.01 -0.34
CA ASP A 148 -4.54 10.09 -1.29
C ASP A 148 -5.74 10.29 -2.24
N SER A 149 -5.81 11.46 -2.86
CA SER A 149 -6.87 11.78 -3.83
C SER A 149 -6.75 11.00 -5.15
N PHE A 150 -5.72 10.17 -5.31
CA PHE A 150 -5.45 9.38 -6.52
C PHE A 150 -5.88 7.91 -6.37
N GLY A 151 -6.58 7.60 -5.29
CA GLY A 151 -7.16 6.29 -5.02
C GLY A 151 -6.14 5.26 -4.54
N TYR A 152 -4.95 5.68 -4.13
CA TYR A 152 -4.02 4.80 -3.45
C TYR A 152 -4.24 4.91 -1.94
N SER A 153 -3.93 3.84 -1.22
CA SER A 153 -3.73 3.90 0.22
C SER A 153 -2.23 3.92 0.47
N ARG A 154 -1.79 4.82 1.33
CA ARG A 154 -0.42 4.91 1.80
C ARG A 154 -0.35 4.42 3.24
N LEU A 155 0.46 3.41 3.49
CA LEU A 155 0.88 3.03 4.84
C LEU A 155 2.06 3.92 5.24
N GLN A 156 1.91 4.69 6.32
CA GLN A 156 2.96 5.58 6.86
C GLN A 156 2.73 5.88 8.34
N SER A 157 3.73 6.44 9.05
CA SER A 157 3.55 6.95 10.43
C SER A 157 2.71 8.23 10.47
N HIS A 158 1.91 8.42 11.52
CA HIS A 158 1.11 9.64 11.76
C HIS A 158 1.95 10.92 11.74
N GLY A 159 3.19 10.83 12.23
CA GLY A 159 4.10 11.96 12.33
C GLY A 159 4.77 12.40 11.03
N LEU A 160 4.62 11.61 9.96
CA LEU A 160 5.35 11.85 8.71
C LEU A 160 5.04 13.22 8.11
N ASP A 161 3.78 13.66 8.16
CA ASP A 161 3.34 14.92 7.58
C ASP A 161 3.88 16.16 8.32
N TYR A 162 4.35 15.98 9.57
CA TYR A 162 4.91 17.06 10.39
C TYR A 162 6.43 17.19 10.28
N GLN A 163 7.11 16.23 9.63
CA GLN A 163 8.58 16.18 9.55
C GLN A 163 9.19 17.48 9.04
N THR A 164 8.57 18.11 8.03
CA THR A 164 9.05 19.35 7.41
C THR A 164 9.07 20.55 8.36
N GLN A 165 8.36 20.48 9.49
CA GLN A 165 8.27 21.53 10.50
C GLN A 165 9.35 21.40 11.59
N TYR A 166 10.04 20.26 11.65
CA TYR A 166 11.04 19.97 12.66
C TYR A 166 12.46 20.34 12.20
N THR A 167 13.37 20.50 13.17
CA THR A 167 14.81 20.64 12.89
C THR A 167 15.36 19.34 12.32
N GLN A 168 16.48 19.40 11.59
CA GLN A 168 17.12 18.22 11.01
C GLN A 168 17.47 17.15 12.07
N GLU A 169 17.82 17.59 13.29
CA GLU A 169 18.10 16.69 14.42
C GLU A 169 16.86 15.88 14.82
N ILE A 170 15.72 16.56 14.98
CA ILE A 170 14.44 15.91 15.31
C ILE A 170 13.97 15.04 14.15
N GLN A 171 14.11 15.50 12.90
CA GLN A 171 13.76 14.69 11.73
C GLN A 171 14.57 13.39 11.68
N SER A 172 15.88 13.46 11.92
CA SER A 172 16.75 12.30 11.94
C SER A 172 16.38 11.31 13.04
N HIS A 173 16.00 11.81 14.22
CA HIS A 173 15.52 10.96 15.32
C HIS A 173 14.17 10.29 15.00
N ASN A 174 13.22 11.06 14.47
CA ASN A 174 11.90 10.55 14.12
C ASN A 174 11.97 9.56 12.95
N LEU A 175 12.76 9.84 11.91
CA LEU A 175 12.97 8.92 10.79
C LEU A 175 13.37 7.52 11.27
N LYS A 176 14.35 7.43 12.16
CA LYS A 176 14.77 6.15 12.74
C LYS A 176 13.64 5.46 13.50
N SER A 177 12.90 6.22 14.30
CA SER A 177 11.77 5.68 15.07
C SER A 177 10.65 5.17 14.16
N TYR A 178 10.36 5.86 13.06
CA TYR A 178 9.36 5.43 12.09
C TYR A 178 9.82 4.21 11.28
N GLN A 179 11.10 4.13 10.92
CA GLN A 179 11.71 2.95 10.29
C GLN A 179 11.63 1.72 11.22
N GLU A 180 11.94 1.90 12.50
CA GLU A 180 11.83 0.84 13.51
C GLU A 180 10.39 0.35 13.69
N GLU A 181 9.41 1.26 13.71
CA GLU A 181 7.99 0.90 13.79
C GLU A 181 7.53 0.11 12.55
N MET A 182 7.90 0.55 11.35
CA MET A 182 7.59 -0.15 10.09
C MET A 182 8.20 -1.56 10.08
N LEU A 183 9.43 -1.71 10.54
CA LEU A 183 10.09 -3.02 10.65
C LEU A 183 9.42 -3.91 11.70
N THR A 184 9.01 -3.34 12.83
CA THR A 184 8.30 -4.06 13.90
C THR A 184 6.96 -4.57 13.40
N PHE A 185 6.21 -3.75 12.67
CA PHE A 185 4.97 -4.15 11.99
C PHE A 185 5.22 -5.25 10.95
N THR A 186 6.28 -5.12 10.15
CA THR A 186 6.66 -6.12 9.14
C THR A 186 6.97 -7.49 9.77
N ASN A 187 7.73 -7.50 10.86
CA ASN A 187 8.03 -8.71 11.60
C ASN A 187 6.76 -9.34 12.21
N PHE A 188 5.85 -8.51 12.72
CA PHE A 188 4.54 -8.98 13.18
C PHE A 188 3.74 -9.64 12.06
N LEU A 189 3.69 -9.05 10.86
CA LEU A 189 3.04 -9.65 9.70
C LEU A 189 3.66 -11.01 9.36
N LYS A 190 4.98 -11.02 9.18
CA LYS A 190 5.77 -12.17 8.73
C LYS A 190 5.72 -13.37 9.68
N HIS A 191 5.78 -13.13 10.98
CA HIS A 191 5.97 -14.19 11.98
C HIS A 191 4.74 -14.49 12.84
N HIS A 192 3.69 -13.67 12.76
CA HIS A 192 2.50 -13.85 13.59
C HIS A 192 1.19 -13.75 12.81
N TYR A 193 0.96 -12.66 12.07
CA TYR A 193 -0.34 -12.41 11.46
C TYR A 193 -0.62 -13.38 10.30
N LEU A 194 0.30 -13.47 9.33
CA LEU A 194 0.10 -14.25 8.11
C LEU A 194 0.15 -15.76 8.37
N LEU A 195 0.92 -16.21 9.37
CA LEU A 195 0.98 -17.64 9.74
C LEU A 195 -0.26 -18.13 10.51
N LYS A 196 -1.01 -17.23 11.17
CA LYS A 196 -2.24 -17.60 11.90
C LYS A 196 -3.42 -17.82 10.97
N GLU A 197 -3.52 -17.04 9.89
CA GLU A 197 -4.61 -17.18 8.92
C GLU A 197 -4.59 -18.55 8.21
N GLU A 198 -3.40 -19.12 8.01
CA GLU A 198 -3.20 -20.45 7.44
C GLU A 198 -3.79 -21.58 8.33
N GLN A 199 -3.79 -21.38 9.65
CA GLN A 199 -4.28 -22.38 10.61
C GLN A 199 -5.81 -22.32 10.82
N GLY A 200 -6.48 -21.28 10.29
CA GLY A 200 -7.92 -21.05 10.46
C GLY A 200 -8.83 -21.64 9.36
N HIS A 201 -8.28 -22.21 8.28
CA HIS A 201 -9.05 -22.70 7.12
C HIS A 201 -9.34 -24.23 7.11
N HIS A 202 -9.29 -24.88 8.27
CA HIS A 202 -9.64 -26.31 8.44
C HIS A 202 -10.81 -26.55 9.42
N GLY A 203 -11.67 -25.55 9.65
CA GLY A 203 -12.89 -25.67 10.46
C GLY A 203 -14.17 -25.64 9.66
#